data_AF-A0A1C5D9N2-F1
#
_entry.id   AF-A0A1C5D9N2-F1
#
_cell.length_a   1.000
_cell.length_b   1.000
_cell.length_c   1.000
_cell.angle_alpha   90.00
_cell.angle_beta   90.00
_cell.angle_gamma   90.00
#
_symmetry.space_group_name_H-M   'P 1'
#
loop_
_entity.id
_entity.type
_entity.pdbx_description
1 polymer ?
#
loop_
_entity_poly.entity_id
_entity_poly.type
_entity_poly.pdbx_seq_one_letter_code
_entity_poly.pdbx_strand_id
1 'polypeptide(L)'
;MKGAGVAPGHDPVPAGRRARAALGAAERLLDTARRLLDDHTRAVTAIREAFTPLQQELMETELKAISVSRLRDVTAGRLRLGALEQAGFTSVHEVYEAGRHALRRVP
;
A
#
# COMPACT_ATOMS: atom_id res chain seq x y z
N MET A 1 -19.66 76.16 -20.23
CA MET A 1 -19.66 75.23 -21.37
C MET A 1 -19.28 73.84 -20.87
N LYS A 2 -20.04 72.85 -21.31
CA LYS A 2 -20.11 71.46 -20.84
C LYS A 2 -19.18 70.60 -21.71
N GLY A 3 -18.42 69.69 -21.10
CA GLY A 3 -17.64 68.67 -21.80
C GLY A 3 -17.20 67.61 -20.78
N ALA A 4 -18.12 66.77 -20.33
CA ALA A 4 -18.36 65.43 -20.88
C ALA A 4 -17.17 64.50 -20.59
N GLY A 5 -17.22 63.90 -19.41
CA GLY A 5 -16.41 62.73 -19.09
C GLY A 5 -16.90 61.52 -19.86
N VAL A 6 -15.95 60.67 -20.24
CA VAL A 6 -16.18 59.26 -20.55
C VAL A 6 -15.01 58.50 -19.94
N ALA A 7 -15.21 57.96 -18.74
CA ALA A 7 -14.36 56.88 -18.26
C ALA A 7 -14.73 55.62 -19.05
N PRO A 8 -13.76 54.83 -19.54
CA PRO A 8 -14.07 53.62 -20.27
C PRO A 8 -14.77 52.63 -19.34
N GLY A 9 -15.99 52.26 -19.70
CA GLY A 9 -16.81 51.31 -18.97
C GLY A 9 -16.04 50.02 -18.73
N HIS A 10 -15.82 49.71 -17.46
CA HIS A 10 -15.50 48.35 -17.08
C HIS A 10 -16.80 47.56 -17.22
N ASP A 11 -17.01 47.00 -18.42
CA ASP A 11 -18.17 46.18 -18.70
C ASP A 11 -18.15 45.00 -17.71
N PRO A 12 -19.02 44.98 -16.70
CA PRO A 12 -18.96 43.93 -15.70
C PRO A 12 -19.54 42.72 -16.41
N VAL A 13 -18.68 41.79 -16.85
CA VAL A 13 -19.13 40.43 -17.12
C VAL A 13 -20.01 40.06 -15.93
N PRO A 14 -21.32 39.80 -16.12
CA PRO A 14 -22.27 39.75 -15.02
C PRO A 14 -21.73 38.72 -14.03
N ALA A 15 -21.55 39.11 -12.77
CA ALA A 15 -20.80 38.35 -11.77
C ALA A 15 -21.18 36.86 -11.74
N GLY A 16 -22.45 36.55 -12.02
CA GLY A 16 -22.97 35.18 -12.15
C GLY A 16 -22.37 34.33 -13.29
N ARG A 17 -21.88 34.90 -14.40
CA ARG A 17 -21.17 34.13 -15.45
C ARG A 17 -19.77 33.74 -14.98
N ARG A 18 -19.04 34.68 -14.36
CA ARG A 18 -17.70 34.41 -13.79
C ARG A 18 -17.78 33.39 -12.65
N ALA A 19 -18.77 33.53 -11.76
CA ALA A 19 -19.03 32.57 -10.69
C ALA A 19 -19.32 31.16 -11.23
N ARG A 20 -20.19 31.03 -12.23
CA ARG A 20 -20.47 29.73 -12.88
C ARG A 20 -19.26 29.12 -13.56
N ALA A 21 -18.44 29.94 -14.23
CA ALA A 21 -17.20 29.45 -14.85
C ALA A 21 -16.20 28.95 -13.80
N ALA A 22 -16.06 29.66 -12.67
CA ALA A 22 -15.21 29.25 -11.56
C ALA A 22 -15.68 27.94 -10.92
N LEU A 23 -16.99 27.79 -10.67
CA LEU A 23 -17.58 26.54 -10.17
C LEU A 23 -17.32 25.37 -11.12
N GLY A 24 -17.57 25.56 -12.42
CA GLY A 24 -17.30 24.51 -13.41
C GLY A 24 -15.81 24.15 -13.51
N ALA A 25 -14.90 25.10 -13.29
CA ALA A 25 -13.46 24.80 -13.23
C ALA A 25 -13.09 24.02 -11.97
N ALA A 26 -13.66 24.38 -10.81
CA ALA A 26 -13.44 23.68 -9.56
C ALA A 26 -13.98 22.24 -9.60
N GLU A 27 -15.16 22.01 -10.20
CA GLU A 27 -15.74 20.67 -10.39
C GLU A 27 -14.85 19.78 -11.26
N ARG A 28 -14.34 20.31 -12.38
CA ARG A 28 -13.40 19.58 -13.24
C ARG A 28 -12.09 19.24 -12.54
N LEU A 29 -11.56 20.17 -11.75
CA LEU A 29 -10.34 19.93 -10.97
C LEU A 29 -10.57 18.83 -9.93
N LEU A 30 -11.70 18.89 -9.21
CA LEU A 30 -12.05 17.89 -8.20
C LEU A 30 -12.23 16.50 -8.82
N ASP A 31 -12.91 16.40 -9.95
CA ASP A 31 -13.07 15.14 -10.69
C ASP A 31 -11.71 14.59 -11.16
N THR A 32 -10.85 15.44 -11.72
CA THR A 32 -9.50 15.05 -12.13
C THR A 32 -8.66 14.56 -10.95
N ALA A 33 -8.69 15.28 -9.82
CA ALA A 33 -7.97 14.90 -8.61
C ALA A 33 -8.46 13.55 -8.05
N ARG A 34 -9.77 13.30 -8.07
CA ARG A 34 -10.35 12.01 -7.66
C ARG A 34 -9.89 10.88 -8.57
N ARG A 35 -9.95 11.07 -9.89
CA ARG A 35 -9.48 10.06 -10.85
C ARG A 35 -8.00 9.72 -10.65
N LEU A 36 -7.16 10.71 -10.38
CA LEU A 36 -5.75 10.48 -10.08
C LEU A 36 -5.54 9.63 -8.82
N LEU A 37 -6.31 9.89 -7.76
CA LEU A 37 -6.25 9.08 -6.54
C LEU A 37 -6.74 7.65 -6.76
N ASP A 38 -7.80 7.47 -7.56
CA ASP A 38 -8.30 6.16 -7.94
C ASP A 38 -7.28 5.40 -8.81
N ASP A 39 -6.66 6.07 -9.77
CA ASP A 39 -5.59 5.52 -10.61
C ASP A 39 -4.39 5.08 -9.77
N HIS A 40 -3.96 5.91 -8.83
CA HIS A 40 -2.88 5.57 -7.91
C HIS A 40 -3.24 4.32 -7.08
N THR A 41 -4.45 4.28 -6.53
CA THR A 41 -4.93 3.14 -5.74
C THR A 41 -4.95 1.87 -6.57
N ARG A 42 -5.48 1.94 -7.80
CA ARG A 42 -5.47 0.81 -8.76
C ARG A 42 -4.06 0.34 -9.08
N ALA A 43 -3.14 1.26 -9.33
CA ALA A 43 -1.76 0.92 -9.65
C ALA A 43 -1.05 0.21 -8.48
N VAL A 44 -1.19 0.74 -7.25
CA VAL A 44 -0.60 0.12 -6.06
C VAL A 44 -1.20 -1.26 -5.80
N THR A 45 -2.52 -1.41 -5.93
CA THR A 45 -3.19 -2.70 -5.78
C THR A 45 -2.68 -3.70 -6.81
N ALA A 46 -2.64 -3.34 -8.10
CA ALA A 46 -2.16 -4.22 -9.16
C ALA A 46 -0.71 -4.66 -8.95
N ILE A 47 0.17 -3.75 -8.51
CA ILE A 47 1.56 -4.10 -8.18
C ILE A 47 1.60 -5.08 -7.01
N ARG A 48 0.83 -4.85 -5.94
CA ARG A 48 0.81 -5.74 -4.78
C ARG A 48 0.27 -7.12 -5.14
N GLU A 49 -0.79 -7.18 -5.93
CA GLU A 49 -1.37 -8.43 -6.41
C GLU A 49 -0.39 -9.22 -7.29
N ALA A 50 0.35 -8.53 -8.16
CA ALA A 50 1.39 -9.16 -8.98
C ALA A 50 2.63 -9.57 -8.18
N PHE A 51 3.03 -8.77 -7.19
CA PHE A 51 4.24 -9.00 -6.40
C PHE A 51 4.06 -10.08 -5.32
N THR A 52 2.88 -10.15 -4.70
CA THR A 52 2.59 -11.11 -3.62
C THR A 52 2.97 -12.54 -3.97
N PRO A 53 2.53 -13.15 -5.09
CA PRO A 53 2.89 -14.53 -5.41
C PRO A 53 4.40 -14.72 -5.64
N LEU A 54 5.08 -13.77 -6.29
CA LEU A 54 6.53 -13.81 -6.49
C LEU A 54 7.28 -13.76 -5.16
N GLN A 55 6.81 -12.93 -4.24
CA GLN A 55 7.37 -12.85 -2.89
C GLN A 55 7.14 -14.13 -2.10
N GLN A 56 5.94 -14.72 -2.17
CA GLN A 56 5.65 -15.98 -1.50
C GLN A 56 6.56 -17.09 -2.03
N GLU A 57 6.66 -17.27 -3.35
CA GLU A 57 7.52 -18.29 -3.95
C GLU A 57 9.00 -18.15 -3.54
N LEU A 58 9.50 -16.91 -3.51
CA LEU A 58 10.85 -16.63 -3.03
C LEU A 58 11.01 -16.97 -1.54
N MET A 59 10.07 -16.51 -0.70
CA MET A 59 10.09 -16.82 0.73
C MET A 59 10.03 -18.32 0.98
N GLU A 60 9.17 -19.05 0.27
CA GLU A 60 9.08 -20.50 0.38
C GLU A 60 10.42 -21.16 0.04
N THR A 61 10.98 -20.83 -1.12
CA THR A 61 12.24 -21.40 -1.61
C THR A 61 13.38 -21.14 -0.63
N GLU A 62 13.56 -19.87 -0.25
CA GLU A 62 14.66 -19.45 0.62
C GLU A 62 14.52 -20.03 2.04
N LEU A 63 13.32 -20.01 2.62
CA LEU A 63 13.11 -20.52 3.97
C LEU A 63 13.13 -22.06 4.05
N LYS A 64 12.73 -22.77 2.97
CA LYS A 64 12.83 -24.23 2.89
C LYS A 64 14.30 -24.69 2.86
N ALA A 65 15.19 -23.89 2.26
CA ALA A 65 16.63 -24.18 2.23
C ALA A 65 17.31 -24.02 3.60
N ILE A 66 16.69 -23.31 4.55
CA ILE A 66 17.26 -23.08 5.88
C ILE A 66 16.79 -24.18 6.83
N SER A 67 17.74 -24.98 7.32
CA SER A 67 17.48 -25.97 8.37
C SER A 67 16.95 -25.31 9.65
N VAL A 68 15.97 -25.95 10.29
CA VAL A 68 15.41 -25.52 11.58
C VAL A 68 16.48 -25.34 12.66
N SER A 69 17.59 -26.09 12.56
CA SER A 69 18.72 -26.01 13.49
C SER A 69 19.37 -24.63 13.57
N ARG A 70 19.31 -23.82 12.49
CA ARG A 70 19.84 -22.44 12.47
C ARG A 70 19.06 -21.50 13.39
N LEU A 71 17.85 -21.85 13.80
CA LEU A 71 17.10 -21.03 14.76
C LEU A 71 17.77 -20.98 16.15
N ARG A 72 18.67 -21.92 16.48
CA ARG A 72 19.50 -21.85 17.69
C ARG A 72 20.33 -20.58 17.73
N ASP A 73 20.91 -20.21 16.59
CA ASP A 73 21.93 -19.17 16.48
C ASP A 73 21.31 -17.78 16.73
N VAL A 74 20.07 -17.57 16.28
CA VAL A 74 19.33 -16.32 16.48
C VAL A 74 18.61 -16.23 17.82
N THR A 75 18.44 -17.35 18.52
CA THR A 75 17.75 -17.40 19.83
C THR A 75 18.69 -17.46 21.02
N ALA A 76 19.99 -17.24 20.80
CA ALA A 76 21.05 -17.41 21.80
C ALA A 76 20.95 -18.78 22.50
N GLY A 77 20.60 -19.82 21.74
CA GLY A 77 20.46 -21.19 22.24
C GLY A 77 19.25 -21.46 23.13
N ARG A 78 18.35 -20.49 23.34
CA ARG A 78 17.17 -20.64 24.22
C ARG A 78 16.03 -21.45 23.59
N LEU A 79 16.05 -21.63 22.27
CA LEU A 79 15.04 -22.42 21.58
C LEU A 79 15.27 -23.92 21.78
N ARG A 80 14.24 -24.63 22.22
CA ARG A 80 14.23 -26.10 22.34
C ARG A 80 14.09 -26.76 20.97
N LEU A 81 15.18 -26.79 20.19
CA LEU A 81 15.17 -27.37 18.84
C LEU A 81 14.74 -28.83 18.80
N GLY A 82 15.15 -29.65 19.77
CA GLY A 82 14.80 -31.06 19.79
C GLY A 82 13.29 -31.32 19.83
N ALA A 83 12.51 -30.43 20.44
CA ALA A 83 11.05 -30.54 20.46
C ALA A 83 10.44 -30.22 19.08
N LEU A 84 11.01 -29.26 18.35
CA LEU A 84 10.60 -28.94 16.97
C LEU A 84 10.95 -30.09 16.02
N GLU A 85 12.18 -30.61 16.10
CA GLU A 85 12.61 -31.75 15.29
C GLU A 85 11.76 -33.00 15.56
N GLN A 86 11.45 -33.29 16.83
CA GLN A 86 10.54 -34.38 17.21
C GLN A 86 9.10 -34.18 16.73
N ALA A 87 8.65 -32.93 16.63
CA ALA A 87 7.36 -32.56 16.04
C ALA A 87 7.38 -32.58 14.50
N GLY A 88 8.51 -32.94 13.88
CA GLY A 88 8.65 -33.13 12.43
C GLY A 88 9.08 -31.87 11.68
N PHE A 89 9.43 -30.78 12.36
CA PHE A 89 9.95 -29.58 11.72
C PHE A 89 11.42 -29.79 11.31
N THR A 90 11.72 -29.58 10.04
CA THR A 90 13.05 -29.75 9.43
C THR A 90 13.58 -28.45 8.84
N SER A 91 12.69 -27.53 8.44
CA SER A 91 13.03 -26.24 7.84
C SER A 91 12.43 -25.05 8.59
N VAL A 92 13.00 -23.87 8.39
CA VAL A 92 12.46 -22.61 8.92
C VAL A 92 11.10 -22.28 8.29
N HIS A 93 10.88 -22.66 7.03
CA HIS A 93 9.59 -22.48 6.36
C HIS A 93 8.44 -23.16 7.12
N GLU A 94 8.61 -24.41 7.55
CA GLU A 94 7.56 -25.12 8.27
C GLU A 94 7.23 -24.48 9.62
N VAL A 95 8.24 -23.94 10.31
CA VAL A 95 8.05 -23.18 11.56
C VAL A 95 7.32 -21.86 11.29
N TYR A 96 7.65 -21.17 10.20
CA TYR A 96 7.00 -19.94 9.77
C TYR A 96 5.51 -20.18 9.45
N GLU A 97 5.20 -21.22 8.67
CA GLU A 97 3.83 -21.59 8.28
C GLU A 97 2.97 -22.09 9.45
N ALA A 98 3.55 -22.85 10.38
CA ALA A 98 2.82 -23.35 11.55
C ALA A 98 2.24 -22.21 12.42
N GLY A 99 2.91 -21.06 12.43
CA GLY A 99 2.50 -19.89 13.19
C GLY A 99 2.47 -20.13 14.71
N ARG A 100 2.13 -19.08 15.46
CA ARG A 100 2.26 -19.07 16.92
C ARG A 100 1.43 -20.14 17.64
N HIS A 101 0.25 -20.44 17.14
CA HIS A 101 -0.67 -21.36 17.83
C HIS A 101 -0.21 -22.82 17.73
N ALA A 102 0.20 -23.28 16.54
CA ALA A 102 0.68 -24.65 16.37
C ALA A 102 2.01 -24.89 17.12
N LEU A 103 2.91 -23.90 17.11
CA LEU A 103 4.18 -23.99 17.83
C LEU A 103 4.02 -24.10 19.35
N ARG A 104 2.94 -23.54 19.93
CA ARG A 104 2.64 -23.70 21.37
C ARG A 104 2.15 -25.10 21.76
N ARG A 105 1.74 -25.91 20.78
CA ARG A 105 1.33 -27.30 20.99
C ARG A 105 2.50 -28.28 20.86
N VAL A 106 3.68 -27.80 20.44
CA VAL A 106 4.90 -28.60 20.44
C VAL A 106 5.30 -28.85 21.90
N PRO A 107 5.55 -30.12 22.31
CA PRO A 107 5.82 -30.49 23.70
C PRO A 107 7.01 -29.78 24.36
#